data_AF-A0A5C4SRP8-F1
#
_entry.id   AF-A0A5C4SRP8-F1
#
_cell.length_a   1.000
_cell.length_b   1.000
_cell.length_c   1.000
_cell.angle_alpha   90.00
_cell.angle_beta   90.00
_cell.angle_gamma   90.00
#
_symmetry.space_group_name_H-M   'P 1'
#
loop_
_entity.id
_entity.type
_entity.pdbx_description
1 polymer ?
#
loop_
_entity_poly.entity_id
_entity_poly.type
_entity_poly.pdbx_seq_one_letter_code
_entity_poly.pdbx_strand_id
1 'polypeptide(L)'
;MKTYNIYKDIRKRAMIMGLPISWFALQMTSVIGSLLLIIFSFSLWIIVMVFLFNGGLFLALTQLTKHPSLLHFKRVFPKTLSNKKMGLTSLFTNNQISKP
;
A
#
# COMPACT_ATOMS: atom_id res chain seq x y z
N MET A 1 -16.52 -30.53 9.86
CA MET A 1 -16.08 -29.77 8.68
C MET A 1 -15.15 -28.66 9.13
N LYS A 2 -13.91 -28.57 8.62
CA LYS A 2 -12.98 -27.48 8.98
C LYS A 2 -13.36 -26.22 8.20
N THR A 3 -13.64 -25.13 8.90
CA THR A 3 -13.92 -23.81 8.33
C THR A 3 -12.61 -23.08 8.04
N TYR A 4 -12.37 -22.75 6.78
CA TYR A 4 -11.23 -21.93 6.37
C TYR A 4 -11.66 -20.47 6.28
N ASN A 5 -10.96 -19.58 6.98
CA ASN A 5 -11.18 -18.14 6.85
C ASN A 5 -10.62 -17.67 5.51
N ILE A 6 -11.43 -16.97 4.71
CA ILE A 6 -11.04 -16.53 3.36
C ILE A 6 -9.90 -15.52 3.49
N TYR A 7 -8.68 -15.96 3.16
CA TYR A 7 -7.47 -15.15 3.25
C TYR A 7 -7.50 -14.07 2.16
N LYS A 8 -7.96 -12.86 2.52
CA LYS A 8 -8.13 -11.72 1.60
C LYS A 8 -6.86 -10.88 1.40
N ASP A 9 -5.78 -11.18 2.10
CA ASP A 9 -4.58 -10.34 2.09
C ASP A 9 -3.66 -10.57 0.88
N ILE A 10 -3.89 -11.64 0.11
CA ILE A 10 -3.16 -11.96 -1.13
C ILE A 10 -3.29 -10.84 -2.18
N ARG A 11 -4.45 -10.15 -2.24
CA ARG A 11 -4.69 -9.06 -3.21
C ARG A 11 -4.18 -7.70 -2.76
N LYS A 12 -3.87 -7.51 -1.47
CA LYS A 12 -3.54 -6.18 -0.92
C LYS A 12 -2.07 -5.79 -1.02
N ARG A 13 -1.20 -6.75 -1.28
CA ARG A 13 0.25 -6.51 -1.42
C ARG A 13 0.74 -7.15 -2.72
N ALA A 14 0.21 -6.68 -3.85
CA ALA A 14 0.81 -6.96 -5.14
C ALA A 14 2.19 -6.26 -5.19
N MET A 15 3.24 -7.05 -5.00
CA MET A 15 4.62 -6.62 -5.15
C MET A 15 5.16 -7.17 -6.45
N ILE A 16 5.75 -6.30 -7.27
CA ILE A 16 6.45 -6.66 -8.50
C ILE A 16 7.94 -6.45 -8.23
N MET A 17 8.73 -7.52 -8.34
CA MET A 17 10.19 -7.48 -8.16
C MET A 17 10.66 -6.90 -6.81
N GLY A 18 9.88 -7.16 -5.74
CA GLY A 18 10.15 -6.66 -4.39
C GLY A 18 9.70 -5.21 -4.14
N LEU A 19 9.03 -4.57 -5.10
CA LEU A 19 8.50 -3.21 -5.01
C LEU A 19 6.95 -3.21 -5.07
N PRO A 20 6.24 -2.42 -4.26
CA PRO A 20 4.80 -2.25 -4.39
C PRO A 20 4.47 -1.60 -5.74
N ILE A 21 3.28 -1.91 -6.26
CA ILE A 21 2.82 -1.48 -7.60
C ILE A 21 3.05 0.02 -7.89
N SER A 22 2.84 0.90 -6.90
CA SER A 22 3.02 2.35 -7.04
C SER A 22 4.48 2.76 -7.26
N TRP A 23 5.41 2.17 -6.51
CA TRP A 23 6.84 2.44 -6.64
C TRP A 23 7.38 1.89 -7.96
N PHE A 24 6.87 0.74 -8.38
CA PHE A 24 7.19 0.15 -9.69
C PHE A 24 6.72 1.05 -10.84
N ALA A 25 5.52 1.62 -10.73
CA ALA A 25 5.02 2.57 -11.72
C ALA A 25 5.94 3.80 -11.84
N LEU A 26 6.42 4.35 -10.72
CA LEU A 26 7.36 5.47 -10.71
C LEU A 26 8.68 5.11 -11.42
N GLN A 27 9.24 3.93 -11.15
CA GLN A 27 10.42 3.43 -11.85
C GLN A 27 10.17 3.35 -13.37
N MET A 28 9.02 2.82 -13.79
CA MET A 28 8.68 2.70 -15.21
C MET A 28 8.52 4.06 -15.89
N THR A 29 7.90 5.04 -15.21
CA THR A 29 7.82 6.42 -15.72
C THR A 29 9.20 7.04 -15.89
N SER A 30 10.12 6.81 -14.95
CA SER A 30 11.52 7.25 -15.06
C SER A 30 12.20 6.63 -16.29
N VAL A 31 12.06 5.32 -16.50
CA VAL A 31 12.64 4.60 -17.66
C VAL A 31 12.11 5.17 -18.98
N ILE A 32 10.79 5.36 -19.09
CA ILE A 32 10.15 5.90 -20.30
C ILE A 32 10.57 7.36 -20.53
N GLY A 33 10.61 8.18 -19.48
CA GLY A 33 11.05 9.57 -19.56
C GLY A 33 12.52 9.68 -19.97
N SER A 34 13.38 8.81 -19.42
CA SER A 34 14.78 8.76 -19.83
C SER A 34 14.98 8.36 -21.28
N LEU A 35 14.19 7.42 -21.77
CA LEU A 35 14.23 7.01 -23.17
C LEU A 35 13.92 8.18 -24.09
N LEU A 36 12.87 8.96 -23.75
CA LEU A 36 12.50 10.16 -24.49
C LEU A 36 13.64 11.19 -24.50
N LEU A 37 14.28 11.41 -23.34
CA LEU A 37 15.37 12.38 -23.18
C LEU A 37 16.61 11.99 -24.00
N ILE A 38 16.96 10.70 -24.03
CA ILE A 38 18.09 10.19 -24.84
C ILE A 38 17.88 10.48 -26.33
N ILE A 39 16.66 10.25 -26.84
CA ILE A 39 16.33 10.45 -28.26
C ILE A 39 16.41 11.94 -28.64
N PHE A 40 15.92 12.84 -27.78
CA PHE A 40 15.89 14.27 -28.08
C PHE A 40 17.25 14.97 -27.92
N SER A 41 18.10 14.52 -27.00
CA SER A 41 19.26 15.32 -26.58
C SER A 41 20.62 14.85 -27.13
N PHE A 42 20.74 13.61 -27.63
CA PHE A 42 21.93 13.04 -28.31
C PHE A 42 23.32 13.44 -27.74
N SER A 43 23.45 13.60 -26.42
CA SER A 43 24.73 13.89 -25.75
C SER A 43 25.18 12.70 -24.92
N LEU A 44 26.45 12.31 -25.07
CA LEU A 44 27.06 11.19 -24.33
C LEU A 44 27.00 11.38 -22.82
N TRP A 45 27.16 12.61 -22.33
CA TRP A 45 27.09 12.93 -20.91
C TRP A 45 25.71 12.65 -20.32
N ILE A 46 24.67 13.00 -21.07
CA ILE A 46 23.28 12.82 -20.64
C ILE A 46 22.93 11.33 -20.58
N ILE A 47 23.40 10.55 -21.55
CA ILE A 47 23.20 9.09 -21.56
C ILE A 47 23.76 8.47 -20.27
N VAL A 48 25.01 8.79 -19.90
CA VAL A 48 25.65 8.26 -18.69
C VAL A 48 24.87 8.64 -17.43
N MET A 49 24.48 9.91 -17.30
CA MET A 49 23.72 10.40 -16.13
C MET A 49 22.35 9.73 -16.01
N VAL A 50 21.67 9.53 -17.12
CA VAL A 50 20.35 8.89 -17.17
C VAL A 50 20.40 7.43 -16.71
N PHE A 51 21.44 6.68 -17.10
CA PHE A 51 21.64 5.30 -16.65
C PHE A 51 21.91 5.23 -15.14
N LEU A 52 22.82 6.08 -14.65
CA LEU A 52 23.12 6.19 -13.22
C LEU A 52 21.87 6.56 -12.42
N PHE A 53 21.08 7.52 -12.90
CA PHE A 53 19.84 7.96 -12.25
C PHE A 53 18.81 6.84 -12.18
N ASN A 54 18.54 6.12 -13.27
CA ASN A 54 17.58 5.00 -13.25
C ASN A 54 18.00 3.86 -12.31
N GLY A 55 19.29 3.52 -12.28
CA GLY A 55 19.82 2.51 -11.36
C GLY A 55 19.78 2.96 -9.91
N GLY A 56 20.18 4.20 -9.63
CA GLY A 56 20.14 4.79 -8.29
C GLY A 56 18.71 4.91 -7.75
N LEU A 57 17.77 5.34 -8.58
CA LEU A 57 16.35 5.44 -8.23
C LEU A 57 15.80 4.05 -7.89
N PHE A 58 16.09 3.02 -8.68
CA PHE A 58 15.66 1.64 -8.38
C PHE A 58 16.18 1.15 -7.02
N LEU A 59 17.46 1.37 -6.72
CA LEU A 59 18.09 0.96 -5.46
C LEU A 59 17.47 1.71 -4.28
N ALA A 60 17.29 3.03 -4.40
CA ALA A 60 16.70 3.86 -3.36
C ALA A 60 15.26 3.43 -3.03
N LEU A 61 14.44 3.19 -4.06
CA LEU A 61 13.06 2.72 -3.89
C LEU A 61 13.01 1.32 -3.26
N THR A 62 13.93 0.43 -3.66
CA THR A 62 14.01 -0.92 -3.12
C THR A 62 14.40 -0.90 -1.65
N GLN A 63 15.34 -0.04 -1.26
CA GLN A 63 15.76 0.10 0.13
C GLN A 63 14.64 0.70 1.00
N LEU A 64 13.91 1.69 0.48
CA LEU A 64 12.77 2.30 1.16
C LEU A 64 11.62 1.30 1.37
N THR A 65 11.40 0.40 0.41
CA THR A 65 10.40 -0.66 0.53
C THR A 65 10.80 -1.71 1.58
N LYS A 66 12.09 -2.06 1.67
CA LYS A 66 12.61 -3.06 2.62
C LYS A 66 12.54 -2.62 4.08
N HIS A 67 12.53 -1.32 4.36
CA HIS A 67 12.32 -0.74 5.69
C HIS A 67 10.94 -0.07 5.81
N PRO A 68 9.84 -0.85 5.84
CA PRO A 68 8.48 -0.30 5.96
C PRO A 68 8.24 0.42 7.30
N SER A 69 9.18 0.31 8.25
CA SER A 69 9.18 0.99 9.55
C SER A 69 9.13 2.51 9.46
N LEU A 70 9.69 3.09 8.38
CA LEU A 70 9.66 4.55 8.12
C LEU A 70 8.33 5.01 7.51
N LEU A 71 7.59 4.08 6.89
CA LEU A 71 6.29 4.33 6.25
C LEU A 71 5.18 3.67 7.08
N HIS A 72 5.19 3.89 8.40
CA HIS A 72 4.03 3.64 9.24
C HIS A 72 2.90 4.62 8.85
N PHE A 73 2.24 4.34 7.72
CA PHE A 73 0.89 4.82 7.45
C PHE A 73 -0.02 4.15 8.48
N LYS A 74 -0.07 4.74 9.68
CA LYS A 74 -1.00 4.38 10.74
C LYS A 74 -2.39 4.47 10.12
N ARG A 75 -2.95 3.33 9.78
CA ARG A 75 -4.33 3.20 9.32
C ARG A 75 -5.21 3.62 10.49
N VAL A 76 -5.55 4.91 10.53
CA VAL A 76 -6.40 5.56 11.54
C VAL A 76 -7.86 5.14 11.37
N PHE A 77 -8.13 3.84 11.29
CA PHE A 77 -9.49 3.36 11.55
C PHE A 77 -9.62 3.16 13.06
N PRO A 78 -10.22 4.11 13.79
CA PRO A 78 -10.46 3.95 15.20
C PRO A 78 -11.40 2.75 15.41
N LYS A 79 -11.01 1.83 16.30
CA LYS A 79 -11.83 0.68 16.70
C LYS A 79 -13.16 1.08 17.36
N THR A 80 -13.35 2.37 17.67
CA THR A 80 -14.53 2.92 18.35
C THR A 80 -15.75 3.07 17.44
N LEU A 81 -15.61 2.97 16.11
CA LEU A 81 -16.72 3.00 15.15
C LEU A 81 -17.16 1.59 14.69
N SER A 82 -16.98 0.58 15.54
CA SER A 82 -17.69 -0.69 15.35
C SER A 82 -19.08 -0.55 15.96
N ASN A 83 -20.08 -0.26 15.13
CA ASN A 83 -21.48 -0.36 15.50
C ASN A 83 -21.81 -1.84 15.76
N LYS A 84 -21.42 -2.33 16.95
CA LYS A 84 -22.00 -3.54 17.52
C LYS A 84 -23.45 -3.17 17.78
N LYS A 85 -24.31 -3.67 16.88
CA LYS A 85 -25.76 -3.59 16.93
C LYS A 85 -26.23 -3.54 18.39
N MET A 86 -26.81 -2.40 18.77
CA MET A 86 -27.68 -2.28 19.94
C MET A 86 -28.85 -3.25 19.68
N GLY A 87 -28.64 -4.51 20.04
CA GLY A 87 -29.60 -5.57 19.82
C GLY A 87 -30.82 -5.29 20.69
N LEU A 88 -32.01 -5.44 20.11
CA LEU A 88 -33.32 -5.49 20.77
C LEU A 88 -33.33 -6.29 22.09
N THR A 89 -32.35 -7.17 22.31
CA THR A 89 -32.12 -7.91 23.55
C THR A 89 -31.95 -7.03 24.79
N SER A 90 -31.40 -5.81 24.69
CA SER A 90 -31.29 -4.90 25.85
C SER A 90 -32.59 -4.16 26.17
N LEU A 91 -33.54 -4.07 25.24
CA LEU A 91 -34.86 -3.47 25.48
C LEU A 91 -35.83 -4.47 26.15
N PHE A 92 -35.73 -5.76 25.81
CA PHE A 92 -36.53 -6.79 26.47
C PHE A 92 -36.10 -7.08 27.91
N THR A 93 -34.84 -6.81 28.28
CA THR A 93 -34.37 -6.97 29.67
C THR A 93 -34.82 -5.82 30.57
N ASN A 94 -34.99 -4.60 30.02
CA ASN A 94 -35.41 -3.43 30.80
C ASN A 94 -36.92 -3.45 31.12
N ASN A 95 -37.73 -4.06 30.24
CA ASN A 95 -39.19 -4.10 30.40
C ASN A 95 -39.72 -5.22 31.32
N GLN A 96 -38.85 -5.97 31.99
CA GLN A 96 -39.23 -6.99 33.00
C GLN A 96 -38.98 -6.52 34.44
N ILE A 97 -38.44 -5.31 34.63
CA ILE A 97 -38.11 -4.76 35.97
C ILE A 97 -39.14 -3.70 36.42
N SER A 98 -40.07 -3.31 35.54
CA SER A 98 -41.14 -2.35 35.85
C SER A 98 -42.53 -3.02 35.84
N LYS A 99 -42.79 -3.90 36.79
CA LYS A 99 -44.17 -4.16 37.23
C LYS A 99 -44.24 -4.03 38.76
N PRO A 100 -45.14 -3.17 39.29
CA PRO A 100 -45.43 -3.12 40.72
C PRO A 100 -46.12 -4.42 41.19
#